data_AF-A0A3S5CS13-F1
#
_entry.id   AF-A0A3S5CS13-F1
#
_cell.length_a   1.000
_cell.length_b   1.000
_cell.length_c   1.000
_cell.angle_alpha   90.00
_cell.angle_beta   90.00
_cell.angle_gamma   90.00
#
_symmetry.space_group_name_H-M   'P 1'
#
loop_
_entity.id
_entity.type
_entity.pdbx_description
1 polymer ?
#
loop_
_entity_poly.entity_id
_entity_poly.type
_entity_poly.pdbx_seq_one_letter_code
_entity_poly.pdbx_strand_id
1 'polypeptide(L)'
;MWQATVRRVSETSVGSSPTALSLLFSSINGLSPFANSSGCSRAGKESDALDTEPCATCGAGAGGGSKVVVKRCPRCREVAYCDVLCQRLHWFTHKQYCPILKSNLYSLVSLDQIV
;
A
#
# COMPACT_ATOMS: atom_id res chain seq x y z
N MET A 1 -2.05 -5.50 3.32
CA MET A 1 -3.25 -4.63 3.36
C MET A 1 -3.66 -4.30 4.79
N TRP A 2 -3.98 -5.30 5.63
CA TRP A 2 -4.47 -5.07 7.00
C TRP A 2 -3.53 -4.36 7.97
N GLN A 3 -2.21 -4.54 7.87
CA GLN A 3 -1.27 -3.84 8.76
C GLN A 3 -1.30 -2.32 8.58
N ALA A 4 -1.44 -1.84 7.33
CA ALA A 4 -1.57 -0.41 7.05
C ALA A 4 -2.90 0.15 7.61
N THR A 5 -3.97 -0.64 7.57
CA THR A 5 -5.25 -0.30 8.21
C THR A 5 -5.11 -0.17 9.72
N VAL A 6 -4.44 -1.13 10.38
CA VAL A 6 -4.24 -1.12 11.84
C VAL A 6 -3.46 0.12 12.30
N ARG A 7 -2.37 0.47 11.59
CA ARG A 7 -1.59 1.68 11.93
C ARG A 7 -2.43 2.95 11.83
N ARG A 8 -3.19 3.12 10.76
CA ARG A 8 -4.03 4.32 10.60
C ARG A 8 -5.16 4.38 11.62
N VAL A 9 -5.79 3.24 11.95
CA VAL A 9 -6.80 3.19 13.00
C VAL A 9 -6.20 3.56 14.36
N SER A 10 -4.95 3.16 14.64
CA SER A 10 -4.27 3.53 15.90
C SER A 10 -3.95 5.03 16.01
N GLU A 11 -3.84 5.74 14.89
CA GLU A 11 -3.55 7.17 14.83
C GLU A 11 -4.81 8.05 14.86
N THR A 12 -6.01 7.46 14.66
CA THR A 12 -7.26 8.23 14.68
C THR A 12 -7.67 8.63 16.10
N SER A 13 -7.93 9.92 16.30
CA SER A 13 -8.51 10.46 17.54
C SER A 13 -10.04 10.53 17.45
N VAL A 14 -10.72 10.52 18.60
CA VAL A 14 -12.18 10.70 18.64
C VAL A 14 -12.55 12.05 18.02
N GLY A 15 -13.41 12.04 16.99
CA GLY A 15 -13.88 13.24 16.30
C GLY A 15 -13.05 13.68 15.08
N SER A 16 -11.98 12.98 14.71
CA SER A 16 -11.26 13.26 13.46
C SER A 16 -11.93 12.58 12.25
N SER A 17 -11.91 13.26 11.10
CA SER A 17 -12.24 12.66 9.79
C SER A 17 -10.95 12.29 9.04
N PRO A 18 -10.84 11.10 8.42
CA PRO A 18 -11.83 10.01 8.44
C PRO A 18 -11.91 9.32 9.80
N THR A 19 -13.10 8.83 10.14
CA THR A 19 -13.29 8.05 11.38
C THR A 19 -12.64 6.67 11.29
N ALA A 20 -12.28 6.08 12.43
CA ALA A 20 -11.76 4.71 12.48
C ALA A 20 -12.64 3.70 11.73
N LEU A 21 -13.97 3.85 11.83
CA LEU A 21 -14.94 3.01 11.10
C LEU A 21 -14.83 3.19 9.59
N SER A 22 -14.75 4.44 9.11
CA SER A 22 -14.56 4.72 7.68
C SER A 22 -13.28 4.09 7.14
N LEU A 23 -12.19 4.14 7.91
CA LEU A 23 -10.92 3.50 7.53
C LEU A 23 -11.03 1.97 7.41
N LEU A 24 -11.74 1.33 8.34
CA LEU A 24 -11.99 -0.11 8.33
C LEU A 24 -12.88 -0.49 7.14
N PHE A 25 -13.95 0.26 6.89
CA PHE A 25 -14.89 0.00 5.80
C PHE A 25 -14.22 0.06 4.43
N SER A 26 -13.41 1.10 4.16
CA SER A 26 -12.64 1.18 2.92
C SER A 26 -11.68 -0.01 2.76
N SER A 27 -11.04 -0.43 3.85
CA SER A 27 -10.10 -1.56 3.83
C SER A 27 -10.78 -2.89 3.55
N ILE A 28 -11.96 -3.15 4.11
CA ILE A 28 -12.75 -4.36 3.86
C ILE A 28 -13.17 -4.43 2.38
N ASN A 29 -13.57 -3.30 1.80
CA ASN A 29 -14.07 -3.23 0.43
C ASN A 29 -12.96 -3.12 -0.61
N GLY A 30 -11.68 -3.26 -0.22
CA GLY A 30 -10.55 -3.16 -1.14
C GLY A 30 -10.31 -1.74 -1.69
N LEU A 31 -11.03 -0.74 -1.18
CA LEU A 31 -10.83 0.66 -1.53
C LEU A 31 -9.53 1.11 -0.85
N SER A 32 -8.50 1.29 -1.66
CA SER A 32 -7.23 1.81 -1.19
C SER A 32 -7.46 3.13 -0.46
N PRO A 33 -7.02 3.27 0.80
CA PRO A 33 -7.10 4.53 1.50
C PRO A 33 -6.21 5.64 0.92
N PHE A 34 -5.40 5.31 -0.09
CA PHE A 34 -4.61 6.26 -0.86
C PHE A 34 -5.41 6.86 -2.02
N ALA A 35 -6.60 6.33 -2.35
CA ALA A 35 -7.33 6.72 -3.55
C ALA A 35 -8.14 8.02 -3.42
N ASN A 36 -8.37 8.55 -2.21
CA ASN A 36 -9.16 9.77 -2.04
C ASN A 36 -8.97 10.47 -0.67
N SER A 37 -7.76 10.95 -0.38
CA SER A 37 -7.62 12.08 0.55
C SER A 37 -7.25 13.35 -0.21
N SER A 38 -8.10 13.74 -1.15
CA SER A 38 -8.30 15.16 -1.44
C SER A 38 -9.08 15.78 -0.28
N GLY A 39 -8.35 16.40 0.66
CA GLY A 39 -8.86 17.18 1.80
C GLY A 39 -8.88 16.37 3.10
N CYS A 40 -8.14 16.68 4.18
CA CYS A 40 -7.63 17.97 4.61
C CYS A 40 -6.14 17.89 4.97
N SER A 41 -5.37 18.82 4.42
CA SER A 41 -3.99 19.11 4.75
C SER A 41 -3.86 19.60 6.19
N ARG A 42 -2.93 19.02 6.97
CA ARG A 42 -2.20 19.83 7.95
C ARG A 42 -0.79 19.29 8.20
N ALA A 43 0.15 20.06 7.67
CA ALA A 43 1.54 20.24 8.07
C ALA A 43 2.53 19.08 7.86
N GLY A 44 3.38 19.22 6.84
CA GLY A 44 4.78 18.77 6.94
C GLY A 44 5.36 18.08 5.71
N LYS A 45 5.98 18.87 4.82
CA LYS A 45 6.94 18.52 3.76
C LYS A 45 6.41 17.72 2.57
N GLU A 46 6.04 18.48 1.54
CA GLU A 46 6.42 18.20 0.17
C GLU A 46 7.90 17.79 0.09
N SER A 47 8.16 16.58 -0.40
CA SER A 47 9.46 16.23 -0.98
C SER A 47 9.20 15.14 -2.00
N ASP A 48 9.18 15.56 -3.26
CA ASP A 48 9.57 14.80 -4.44
C ASP A 48 9.04 13.36 -4.52
N ALA A 49 7.92 13.27 -5.21
CA ALA A 49 7.31 12.06 -5.72
C ALA A 49 8.33 11.20 -6.50
N LEU A 50 8.99 10.30 -5.80
CA LEU A 50 9.52 9.07 -6.38
C LEU A 50 8.87 7.91 -5.64
N ASP A 51 7.88 7.33 -6.33
CA ASP A 51 7.11 6.11 -6.05
C ASP A 51 7.89 5.03 -5.29
N THR A 52 8.08 5.24 -3.99
CA THR A 52 8.74 4.27 -3.12
C THR A 52 7.64 3.52 -2.39
N GLU A 53 7.06 2.54 -3.09
CA GLU A 53 6.10 1.61 -2.51
C GLU A 53 6.64 1.07 -1.18
N PRO A 54 5.96 1.25 -0.05
CA PRO A 54 6.46 0.78 1.24
C PRO A 54 6.51 -0.73 1.28
N CYS A 55 7.41 -1.27 2.11
CA CYS A 55 7.43 -2.69 2.40
C CYS A 55 6.05 -3.16 2.91
N ALA A 56 5.43 -4.10 2.23
CA ALA A 56 4.08 -4.58 2.57
C ALA A 56 3.99 -5.30 3.93
N THR A 57 5.13 -5.66 4.51
CA THR A 57 5.23 -6.39 5.77
C THR A 57 5.54 -5.48 6.96
N CYS A 58 6.49 -4.56 6.83
CA CYS A 58 6.92 -3.71 7.95
C CYS A 58 6.61 -2.22 7.73
N GLY A 59 6.22 -1.83 6.52
CA GLY A 59 5.95 -0.44 6.13
C GLY A 59 7.19 0.44 5.95
N ALA A 60 8.40 -0.11 6.11
CA ALA A 60 9.63 0.64 5.83
C ALA A 60 9.64 1.09 4.36
N GLY A 61 9.90 2.38 4.12
CA GLY A 61 9.84 3.02 2.79
C GLY A 61 8.83 4.15 2.68
N ALA A 62 7.77 4.15 3.51
CA ALA A 62 6.83 5.27 3.62
C ALA A 62 7.13 6.06 4.91
N GLY A 63 7.87 7.17 4.79
CA GLY A 63 8.01 8.18 5.83
C GLY A 63 8.86 7.78 7.05
N GLY A 64 10.10 8.29 7.11
CA GLY A 64 10.84 8.47 8.36
C GLY A 64 11.80 7.34 8.78
N GLY A 65 13.09 7.56 8.53
CA GLY A 65 14.17 7.00 9.37
C GLY A 65 15.22 6.13 8.66
N SER A 66 14.89 5.47 7.56
CA SER A 66 15.89 4.78 6.74
C SER A 66 15.39 4.64 5.32
N LYS A 67 16.17 5.12 4.35
CA LYS A 67 15.93 4.93 2.92
C LYS A 67 16.14 3.46 2.58
N VAL A 68 15.14 2.64 2.90
CA VAL A 68 15.21 1.19 2.69
C VAL A 68 14.82 0.92 1.24
N VAL A 69 15.77 0.39 0.47
CA VAL A 69 15.52 -0.04 -0.90
C VAL A 69 14.57 -1.23 -0.84
N VAL A 70 13.35 -1.04 -1.34
CA VAL A 70 12.37 -2.12 -1.47
C VAL A 70 12.52 -2.81 -2.84
N LYS A 71 12.32 -4.12 -2.87
CA LYS A 71 12.29 -4.93 -4.09
C LYS A 71 10.88 -5.46 -4.30
N ARG A 72 10.36 -5.29 -5.52
CA ARG A 72 9.07 -5.86 -5.93
C ARG A 72 9.12 -7.39 -5.97
N CYS A 73 8.00 -8.01 -5.65
CA CYS A 73 7.82 -9.45 -5.76
C CYS A 73 8.14 -9.90 -7.20
N PRO A 74 9.06 -10.88 -7.40
CA PRO A 74 9.49 -11.25 -8.75
C PRO A 74 8.38 -11.90 -9.59
N ARG A 75 7.31 -12.39 -8.94
CA ARG A 75 6.21 -13.11 -9.60
C ARG A 75 5.07 -12.20 -10.06
N CYS A 76 4.58 -11.32 -9.18
CA CYS A 76 3.44 -10.45 -9.48
C CYS A 76 3.83 -8.99 -9.72
N ARG A 77 5.02 -8.56 -9.30
CA ARG A 77 5.54 -7.17 -9.38
C ARG A 77 4.71 -6.08 -8.70
N GLU A 78 3.50 -6.38 -8.21
CA GLU A 78 2.63 -5.42 -7.50
C GLU A 78 3.05 -5.09 -6.07
N VAL A 79 3.62 -6.03 -5.32
CA VAL A 79 3.91 -5.84 -3.88
C VAL A 79 5.41 -5.75 -3.65
N ALA A 80 5.88 -4.80 -2.83
CA ALA A 80 7.29 -4.60 -2.52
C ALA A 80 7.67 -4.99 -1.09
N TYR A 81 8.91 -5.45 -0.92
CA TYR A 81 9.50 -5.87 0.36
C TYR A 81 10.90 -5.30 0.53
N CYS A 82 11.26 -4.88 1.74
CA CYS A 82 12.62 -4.46 2.03
C CYS A 82 13.64 -5.60 1.97
N ASP A 83 13.23 -6.82 2.33
CA ASP A 83 14.08 -8.00 2.33
C ASP A 83 13.26 -9.31 2.25
N VAL A 84 13.96 -10.43 2.00
CA VAL A 84 13.42 -11.78 1.90
C VAL A 84 12.69 -12.22 3.17
N LEU A 85 13.15 -11.77 4.35
CA LEU A 85 12.46 -12.06 5.61
C LEU A 85 11.04 -11.47 5.63
N CYS A 86 10.90 -10.21 5.20
CA CYS A 86 9.60 -9.56 5.08
C CYS A 86 8.71 -10.26 4.05
N GLN A 87 9.27 -10.69 2.92
CA GLN A 87 8.54 -11.48 1.93
C GLN A 87 8.02 -12.79 2.52
N ARG A 88 8.86 -13.55 3.22
CA ARG A 88 8.48 -14.84 3.83
C ARG A 88 7.41 -14.67 4.91
N LEU A 89 7.51 -13.64 5.73
CA LEU A 89 6.51 -13.37 6.77
C LEU A 89 5.14 -13.03 6.16
N HIS A 90 5.11 -12.27 5.07
CA HIS A 90 3.86 -11.94 4.37
C HIS A 90 3.39 -13.05 3.40
N TRP A 91 4.24 -14.03 3.08
CA TRP A 91 3.96 -15.08 2.08
C TRP A 91 2.70 -15.88 2.40
N PHE A 92 2.41 -16.10 3.69
CA PHE A 92 1.25 -16.88 4.13
C PHE A 92 -0.07 -16.35 3.53
N THR A 93 -0.25 -15.03 3.50
CA THR A 93 -1.40 -14.39 2.86
C THR A 93 -1.10 -14.12 1.38
N HIS A 94 0.11 -13.65 1.04
CA HIS A 94 0.48 -13.25 -0.33
C HIS A 94 0.32 -14.33 -1.38
N LYS A 95 0.63 -15.58 -1.06
CA LYS A 95 0.60 -16.68 -2.03
C LYS A 95 -0.76 -16.86 -2.71
N GLN A 96 -1.86 -16.57 -2.02
CA GLN A 96 -3.21 -16.78 -2.53
C GLN A 96 -3.59 -15.75 -3.60
N TYR A 97 -3.16 -14.50 -3.43
CA TYR A 97 -3.51 -13.40 -4.34
C TYR A 97 -2.38 -13.00 -5.28
N CYS A 98 -1.15 -13.50 -5.08
CA CYS A 98 -0.03 -13.29 -5.99
C CYS A 98 -0.37 -13.62 -7.46
N PRO A 99 -1.10 -14.71 -7.80
CA PRO A 99 -1.52 -14.99 -9.17
C PRO A 99 -2.49 -13.96 -9.75
N ILE A 100 -3.42 -13.46 -8.94
CA ILE A 100 -4.43 -12.47 -9.32
C ILE A 100 -3.77 -11.11 -9.61
N LEU A 101 -2.81 -10.73 -8.77
CA LEU A 101 -2.03 -9.52 -8.96
C LEU A 101 -1.17 -9.58 -10.22
N LYS A 102 -0.64 -10.76 -10.58
CA LYS A 102 0.09 -10.95 -11.84
C LYS A 102 -0.80 -10.70 -13.07
N SER A 103 -2.09 -11.07 -13.02
CA SER A 103 -3.01 -10.88 -14.15
C SER A 103 -3.51 -9.45 -14.31
N ASN A 104 -3.59 -8.66 -13.23
CA ASN A 104 -3.97 -7.24 -13.33
C ASN A 104 -3.01 -6.40 -14.18
N LEU A 105 -1.76 -6.84 -14.33
CA LEU A 105 -0.80 -6.25 -15.26
C LEU A 105 -1.11 -6.54 -16.74
N TYR A 106 -1.89 -7.58 -17.07
CA TYR A 106 -2.24 -7.91 -18.45
C TYR A 106 -3.51 -7.20 -18.94
N SER A 107 -4.43 -6.85 -18.04
CA SER A 107 -5.67 -6.15 -18.40
C SER A 107 -5.50 -4.64 -18.57
N LEU A 108 -4.60 -4.00 -17.83
CA LEU A 108 -4.37 -2.54 -17.94
C LEU A 108 -3.37 -2.16 -19.05
N VAL A 109 -2.43 -3.05 -19.40
CA VAL A 109 -1.44 -2.78 -20.47
C VAL A 109 -2.02 -3.05 -21.88
N SER A 110 -3.18 -3.70 -21.99
CA SER A 110 -3.80 -4.03 -23.29
C SER A 110 -4.73 -2.94 -23.86
N LEU A 111 -4.98 -1.84 -23.13
CA LEU A 111 -5.84 -0.73 -23.60
C LEU A 111 -5.06 0.44 -24.23
N ASP A 112 -3.73 0.44 -24.20
CA ASP A 112 -2.90 1.46 -24.88
C ASP A 112 -2.48 1.05 -26.33
N GLN A 113 -3.27 0.20 -27.01
CA GLN A 113 -3.01 -0.17 -28.42
C GLN A 113 -4.24 -0.10 -29.33
N ILE A 114 -5.31 0.60 -28.97
CA ILE A 114 -6.42 0.85 -29.89
C ILE A 114 -6.79 2.33 -29.88
N VAL A 115 -6.40 2.99 -30.99
CA VAL A 115 -6.60 4.39 -31.44
C VAL A 115 -5.53 5.38 -30.99
#